data_AF-A0A932N0E5-F1
#
_entry.id   AF-A0A932N0E5-F1
#
_cell.length_a   1.000
_cell.length_b   1.000
_cell.length_c   1.000
_cell.angle_alpha   90.00
_cell.angle_beta   90.00
_cell.angle_gamma   90.00
#
_symmetry.space_group_name_H-M   'P 1'
#
loop_
_entity.id
_entity.type
_entity.pdbx_description
1 polymer ?
#
loop_
_entity_poly.entity_id
_entity_poly.type
_entity_poly.pdbx_seq_one_letter_code
_entity_poly.pdbx_strand_id
1 'polypeptide(L)'
;LTWFLCVSTLSEVMTCTDRPRDCDSAWAYASGGTARGEPRGLGRMVRELGVETWDRGYDGALAVRCWRNLDHETGVATDLALRDRAREQLYRALLRGVALVLRQRVAELSCSSGEALEARFATLQVLGPLLDRAARERSPAQADVLAQAAAATAPGAVDGRATLAALDALFSCP
;
A
#
# COMPACT_ATOMS: atom_id res chain seq x y z
N LEU A 1 5.15 8.72 7.60
CA LEU A 1 4.45 9.27 6.41
C LEU A 1 3.85 8.19 5.50
N THR A 2 4.55 7.09 5.21
CA THR A 2 4.05 6.00 4.33
C THR A 2 2.68 5.46 4.75
N TRP A 3 2.49 5.17 6.04
CA TRP A 3 1.20 4.74 6.60
C TRP A 3 0.09 5.75 6.28
N PHE A 4 0.33 7.04 6.57
CA PHE A 4 -0.63 8.12 6.33
C PHE A 4 -0.99 8.21 4.85
N LEU A 5 -0.02 8.21 3.93
CA LEU A 5 -0.30 8.30 2.50
C LEU A 5 -1.14 7.11 2.01
N CYS A 6 -0.83 5.89 2.46
CA CYS A 6 -1.61 4.71 2.11
C CYS A 6 -3.04 4.79 2.65
N VAL A 7 -3.21 5.05 3.94
CA VAL A 7 -4.53 5.13 4.59
C VAL A 7 -5.36 6.26 4.01
N SER A 8 -4.77 7.43 3.78
CA SER A 8 -5.46 8.57 3.16
C SER A 8 -5.93 8.22 1.74
N THR A 9 -5.08 7.63 0.90
CA THR A 9 -5.55 7.16 -0.42
C THR A 9 -6.74 6.21 -0.26
N LEU A 10 -6.64 5.20 0.59
CA LEU A 10 -7.72 4.23 0.76
C LEU A 10 -9.02 4.85 1.30
N SER A 11 -8.92 5.79 2.23
CA SER A 11 -10.06 6.51 2.79
C SER A 11 -10.77 7.35 1.74
N GLU A 12 -10.03 8.16 0.97
CA GLU A 12 -10.57 9.03 -0.08
C GLU A 12 -11.25 8.22 -1.19
N VAL A 13 -10.68 7.05 -1.53
CA VAL A 13 -11.26 6.11 -2.48
C VAL A 13 -12.64 5.60 -2.02
N MET A 14 -12.88 5.47 -0.71
CA MET A 14 -14.19 5.10 -0.17
C MET A 14 -15.20 6.23 -0.34
N THR A 15 -14.80 7.45 0.04
CA THR A 15 -15.69 8.62 0.11
C THR A 15 -15.95 9.26 -1.26
N CYS A 16 -15.13 8.95 -2.26
CA CYS A 16 -15.28 9.46 -3.63
C CYS A 16 -16.58 9.04 -4.35
N THR A 17 -17.30 8.07 -3.79
CA THR A 17 -18.66 7.71 -4.22
C THR A 17 -19.61 8.92 -4.11
N ASP A 18 -19.55 9.62 -2.99
CA ASP A 18 -20.49 10.72 -2.69
C ASP A 18 -19.82 12.09 -2.81
N ARG A 19 -18.48 12.13 -2.81
CA ARG A 19 -17.67 13.35 -2.85
C ARG A 19 -16.67 13.28 -4.01
N PRO A 20 -17.03 13.77 -5.22
CA PRO A 20 -16.18 13.61 -6.40
C PRO A 20 -14.74 14.13 -6.23
N ARG A 21 -14.53 15.18 -5.43
CA ARG A 21 -13.19 15.75 -5.18
C ARG A 21 -12.25 14.77 -4.46
N ASP A 22 -12.79 13.82 -3.73
CA ASP A 22 -12.02 12.81 -3.02
C ASP A 22 -11.34 11.83 -4.01
N CYS A 23 -11.86 11.69 -5.24
CA CYS A 23 -11.14 10.99 -6.34
C CYS A 23 -9.79 11.65 -6.64
N ASP A 24 -9.76 12.99 -6.69
CA ASP A 24 -8.53 13.75 -6.97
C ASP A 24 -7.59 13.72 -5.76
N SER A 25 -8.13 13.78 -4.53
CA SER A 25 -7.36 13.61 -3.29
C SER A 25 -6.69 12.24 -3.22
N ALA A 26 -7.41 11.16 -3.53
CA ALA A 26 -6.87 9.81 -3.60
C ALA A 26 -5.68 9.72 -4.56
N TRP A 27 -5.83 10.30 -5.76
CA TRP A 27 -4.76 10.39 -6.75
C TRP A 27 -3.57 11.21 -6.24
N ALA A 28 -3.81 12.34 -5.58
CA ALA A 28 -2.78 13.17 -4.99
C ALA A 28 -1.99 12.44 -3.89
N TYR A 29 -2.65 11.71 -3.00
CA TYR A 29 -1.96 10.93 -1.96
C TYR A 29 -1.17 9.74 -2.53
N ALA A 30 -1.70 9.07 -3.56
CA ALA A 30 -1.06 7.90 -4.17
C ALA A 30 0.17 8.27 -4.99
N SER A 31 0.04 9.31 -5.83
CA SER A 31 1.07 9.69 -6.81
C SER A 31 1.91 10.90 -6.39
N GLY A 32 1.46 11.66 -5.39
CA GLY A 32 1.94 13.01 -5.11
C GLY A 32 1.38 14.06 -6.06
N GLY A 33 0.31 13.72 -6.79
CA GLY A 33 -0.34 14.60 -7.75
C GLY A 33 0.49 14.79 -9.03
N THR A 34 1.20 13.75 -9.46
CA THR A 34 2.14 13.84 -10.59
C THR A 34 1.91 12.75 -11.64
N ALA A 35 2.59 12.90 -12.78
CA ALA A 35 2.54 11.94 -13.87
C ALA A 35 3.21 10.61 -13.49
N ARG A 36 2.82 9.52 -14.18
CA ARG A 36 3.35 8.16 -13.98
C ARG A 36 4.88 8.08 -13.89
N GLY A 37 5.57 8.82 -14.77
CA GLY A 37 7.03 8.78 -14.90
C GLY A 37 7.78 9.53 -13.78
N GLU A 38 7.10 10.38 -13.01
CA GLU A 38 7.70 11.25 -12.01
C GLU A 38 6.89 11.24 -10.69
N PRO A 39 6.62 10.05 -10.11
CA PRO A 39 5.86 9.98 -8.88
C PRO A 39 6.59 10.65 -7.72
N ARG A 40 5.83 11.13 -6.74
CA ARG A 40 6.34 11.66 -5.47
C ARG A 40 5.72 10.89 -4.30
N GLY A 41 6.29 11.05 -3.11
CA GLY A 41 5.78 10.43 -1.89
C GLY A 41 5.70 8.90 -2.01
N LEU A 42 4.53 8.34 -1.74
CA LEU A 42 4.29 6.89 -1.74
C LEU A 42 4.59 6.28 -3.11
N GLY A 43 4.09 6.88 -4.20
CA GLY A 43 4.33 6.38 -5.55
C GLY A 43 5.81 6.29 -5.90
N ARG A 44 6.63 7.25 -5.45
CA ARG A 44 8.08 7.22 -5.63
C ARG A 44 8.71 6.04 -4.92
N MET A 45 8.37 5.86 -3.64
CA MET A 45 8.90 4.75 -2.83
C MET A 45 8.55 3.39 -3.45
N VAL A 46 7.31 3.23 -3.94
CA VAL A 46 6.89 1.98 -4.58
C VAL A 46 7.60 1.77 -5.91
N ARG A 47 7.70 2.81 -6.75
CA ARG A 47 8.38 2.71 -8.05
C ARG A 47 9.86 2.32 -7.91
N GLU A 48 10.56 2.87 -6.91
CA GLU A 48 11.96 2.54 -6.63
C GLU A 48 12.14 1.05 -6.23
N LEU A 49 11.10 0.40 -5.71
CA LEU A 49 11.13 -1.00 -5.26
C LEU A 49 10.48 -1.99 -6.23
N GLY A 50 9.58 -1.53 -7.08
CA GLY A 50 8.85 -2.37 -8.03
C GLY A 50 8.04 -1.53 -9.03
N VAL A 51 8.61 -1.34 -10.23
CA VAL A 51 8.02 -0.50 -11.28
C VAL A 51 6.66 -1.04 -11.72
N GLU A 52 6.51 -2.36 -11.87
CA GLU A 52 5.24 -2.97 -12.28
C GLU A 52 4.15 -2.75 -11.21
N THR A 53 4.52 -2.80 -9.93
CA THR A 53 3.59 -2.53 -8.83
C THR A 53 3.13 -1.09 -8.84
N TRP A 54 4.06 -0.16 -9.09
CA TRP A 54 3.73 1.24 -9.29
C TRP A 54 2.82 1.44 -10.51
N ASP A 55 3.12 0.82 -11.65
CA ASP A 55 2.34 1.00 -12.86
C ASP A 55 0.89 0.52 -12.69
N ARG A 56 0.70 -0.63 -12.03
CA ARG A 56 -0.64 -1.11 -11.67
C ARG A 56 -1.34 -0.20 -10.65
N GLY A 57 -0.59 0.37 -9.71
CA GLY A 57 -1.11 1.34 -8.74
C GLY A 57 -1.55 2.63 -9.41
N TYR A 58 -0.77 3.12 -10.38
CA TYR A 58 -1.12 4.30 -11.18
C TYR A 58 -2.35 4.04 -12.05
N ASP A 59 -2.44 2.88 -12.70
CA ASP A 59 -3.63 2.46 -13.43
C ASP A 59 -4.87 2.45 -12.52
N GLY A 60 -4.75 1.86 -11.32
CA GLY A 60 -5.83 1.83 -10.34
C GLY A 60 -6.22 3.23 -9.85
N ALA A 61 -5.25 4.12 -9.62
CA ALA A 61 -5.51 5.49 -9.21
C ALA A 61 -6.24 6.27 -10.31
N LEU A 62 -5.86 6.07 -11.58
CA LEU A 62 -6.60 6.64 -12.71
C LEU A 62 -8.00 6.03 -12.83
N ALA A 63 -8.15 4.72 -12.66
CA ALA A 63 -9.46 4.08 -12.69
C ALA A 63 -10.39 4.66 -11.62
N VAL A 64 -9.91 4.85 -10.39
CA VAL A 64 -10.69 5.52 -9.32
C VAL A 64 -10.98 6.98 -9.68
N ARG A 65 -10.04 7.67 -10.32
CA ARG A 65 -10.26 9.06 -10.72
C ARG A 65 -11.31 9.19 -11.82
N CYS A 66 -11.37 8.22 -12.72
CA CYS A 66 -12.14 8.32 -13.96
C CYS A 66 -13.46 7.52 -13.96
N TRP A 67 -13.69 6.58 -13.04
CA TRP A 67 -14.88 5.71 -13.09
C TRP A 67 -16.19 6.49 -13.15
N ARG A 68 -16.27 7.62 -12.43
CA ARG A 68 -17.44 8.51 -12.43
C ARG A 68 -17.72 9.07 -13.82
N ASN A 69 -16.66 9.52 -14.51
CA ASN A 69 -16.80 10.11 -15.84
C ASN A 69 -17.11 9.04 -16.89
N LEU A 70 -16.57 7.83 -16.72
CA LEU A 70 -16.86 6.68 -17.58
C LEU A 70 -18.30 6.18 -17.44
N ASP A 71 -18.85 6.25 -16.22
CA ASP A 71 -20.24 5.89 -15.95
C ASP A 71 -21.20 7.00 -16.38
N HIS A 72 -20.97 8.24 -15.91
CA HIS A 72 -21.83 9.37 -16.24
C HIS A 72 -21.11 10.73 -16.11
N GLU A 73 -20.48 11.21 -17.18
CA GLU A 73 -19.62 12.41 -17.23
C GLU A 73 -20.21 13.67 -16.57
N THR A 74 -21.51 13.95 -16.76
CA THR A 74 -22.15 15.21 -16.32
C THR A 74 -23.15 15.04 -15.18
N GLY A 75 -23.25 13.85 -14.58
CA GLY A 75 -24.35 13.49 -13.69
C GLY A 75 -23.92 12.68 -12.46
N VAL A 76 -24.88 12.00 -11.87
CA VAL A 76 -24.63 11.13 -10.70
C VAL A 76 -24.19 9.77 -11.20
N ALA A 77 -22.97 9.37 -10.83
CA ALA A 77 -22.48 8.03 -11.10
C ALA A 77 -23.24 7.00 -10.26
N THR A 78 -23.74 5.94 -10.89
CA THR A 78 -24.53 4.85 -10.32
C THR A 78 -23.93 3.45 -10.54
N ASP A 79 -22.94 3.28 -11.43
CA ASP A 79 -22.27 1.99 -11.63
C ASP A 79 -21.28 1.68 -10.49
N LEU A 80 -21.83 1.16 -9.40
CA LEU A 80 -21.06 0.74 -8.23
C LEU A 80 -20.16 -0.47 -8.52
N ALA A 81 -20.47 -1.28 -9.54
CA ALA A 81 -19.64 -2.42 -9.90
C ALA A 81 -18.36 -1.96 -10.64
N LEU A 82 -18.44 -0.95 -11.50
CA LEU A 82 -17.27 -0.30 -12.09
C LEU A 82 -16.43 0.38 -11.00
N ARG A 83 -17.08 1.11 -10.08
CA ARG A 83 -16.40 1.69 -8.92
C ARG A 83 -15.63 0.63 -8.15
N ASP A 84 -16.28 -0.46 -7.75
CA ASP A 84 -15.66 -1.46 -6.87
C ASP A 84 -14.51 -2.20 -7.57
N ARG A 85 -14.58 -2.42 -8.89
CA ARG A 85 -13.44 -2.92 -9.68
C ARG A 85 -12.25 -1.96 -9.66
N ALA A 86 -12.49 -0.66 -9.87
CA ALA A 86 -11.43 0.36 -9.82
C ALA A 86 -10.78 0.44 -8.43
N ARG A 87 -11.60 0.40 -7.37
CA ARG A 87 -11.17 0.41 -5.97
C ARG A 87 -10.31 -0.82 -5.66
N GLU A 88 -10.76 -1.99 -6.04
CA GLU A 88 -10.05 -3.25 -5.79
C GLU A 88 -8.71 -3.30 -6.52
N GLN A 89 -8.64 -2.80 -7.76
CA GLN A 89 -7.39 -2.69 -8.50
C GLN A 89 -6.37 -1.81 -7.76
N LEU A 90 -6.79 -0.63 -7.32
CA LEU A 90 -5.93 0.28 -6.56
C LEU A 90 -5.53 -0.31 -5.20
N TYR A 91 -6.49 -0.94 -4.49
CA TYR A 91 -6.28 -1.55 -3.19
C TYR A 91 -5.17 -2.60 -3.23
N ARG A 92 -5.25 -3.55 -4.16
CA ARG A 92 -4.24 -4.62 -4.33
C ARG A 92 -2.85 -4.04 -4.59
N ALA A 93 -2.75 -3.06 -5.49
CA ALA A 93 -1.48 -2.45 -5.86
C ALA A 93 -0.87 -1.65 -4.70
N LEU A 94 -1.68 -0.88 -3.96
CA LEU A 94 -1.21 -0.12 -2.79
C LEU A 94 -0.72 -1.02 -1.67
N LEU A 95 -1.47 -2.07 -1.33
CA LEU A 95 -1.06 -3.01 -0.30
C LEU A 95 0.24 -3.71 -0.67
N ARG A 96 0.37 -4.15 -1.92
CA ARG A 96 1.63 -4.71 -2.42
C ARG A 96 2.77 -3.68 -2.34
N GLY A 97 2.52 -2.43 -2.72
CA GLY A 97 3.51 -1.35 -2.62
C GLY A 97 3.99 -1.11 -1.19
N VAL A 98 3.08 -1.08 -0.22
CA VAL A 98 3.42 -0.99 1.21
C VAL A 98 4.17 -2.23 1.69
N ALA A 99 3.77 -3.42 1.24
CA ALA A 99 4.47 -4.65 1.54
C ALA A 99 5.91 -4.66 1.00
N LEU A 100 6.16 -4.11 -0.20
CA LEU A 100 7.52 -3.94 -0.75
C LEU A 100 8.36 -3.01 0.11
N VAL A 101 7.79 -1.87 0.56
CA VAL A 101 8.48 -0.95 1.48
C VAL A 101 8.82 -1.67 2.77
N LEU A 102 7.87 -2.39 3.38
CA LEU A 102 8.10 -3.13 4.62
C LEU A 102 9.16 -4.23 4.43
N ARG A 103 9.07 -4.99 3.35
CA ARG A 103 10.02 -6.05 2.98
C ARG A 103 11.44 -5.49 2.90
N GLN A 104 11.64 -4.35 2.23
CA GLN A 104 12.95 -3.70 2.16
C GLN A 104 13.48 -3.37 3.55
N ARG A 105 12.64 -2.82 4.44
CA ARG A 105 13.07 -2.45 5.81
C ARG A 105 13.45 -3.66 6.64
N VAL A 106 12.71 -4.76 6.53
CA VAL A 106 13.04 -6.04 7.20
C VAL A 106 14.38 -6.59 6.68
N ALA A 107 14.59 -6.59 5.36
CA ALA A 107 15.84 -7.07 4.76
C ALA A 107 17.07 -6.25 5.20
N GLU A 108 16.88 -4.97 5.47
CA GLU A 108 17.95 -4.08 5.90
C GLU A 108 18.23 -4.15 7.42
N LEU A 109 17.41 -4.82 8.24
CA LEU A 109 17.63 -4.88 9.70
C LEU A 109 19.00 -5.45 10.06
N SER A 110 19.46 -6.50 9.37
CA SER A 110 20.72 -7.17 9.71
C SER A 110 21.98 -6.40 9.32
N CYS A 111 21.88 -5.43 8.42
CA CYS A 111 23.02 -4.64 7.93
C CYS A 111 22.96 -3.16 8.36
N SER A 112 22.01 -2.82 9.24
CA SER A 112 21.84 -1.47 9.76
C SER A 112 22.29 -1.37 11.21
N SER A 113 22.64 -0.15 11.64
CA SER A 113 23.01 0.15 13.02
C SER A 113 22.53 1.54 13.42
N GLY A 114 22.57 1.83 14.73
CA GLY A 114 22.15 3.12 15.29
C GLY A 114 20.72 3.52 14.91
N GLU A 115 20.51 4.81 14.68
CA GLU A 115 19.21 5.38 14.29
C GLU A 115 18.61 4.71 13.05
N ALA A 116 19.46 4.25 12.12
CA ALA A 116 19.01 3.63 10.89
C ALA A 116 18.40 2.24 11.14
N LEU A 117 18.88 1.51 12.15
CA LEU A 117 18.27 0.25 12.61
C LEU A 117 16.93 0.52 13.30
N GLU A 118 16.92 1.51 14.19
CA GLU A 118 15.72 1.91 14.94
C GLU A 118 14.59 2.36 14.01
N ALA A 119 14.89 3.17 13.00
CA ALA A 119 13.90 3.64 12.02
C ALA A 119 13.30 2.50 11.18
N ARG A 120 14.11 1.51 10.80
CA ARG A 120 13.64 0.31 10.07
C ARG A 120 12.75 -0.55 10.94
N PHE A 121 13.16 -0.75 12.18
CA PHE A 121 12.38 -1.51 13.15
C PHE A 121 11.04 -0.82 13.46
N ALA A 122 11.05 0.49 13.70
CA ALA A 122 9.83 1.28 13.89
C ALA A 122 8.91 1.21 12.65
N THR A 123 9.48 1.18 11.45
CA THR A 123 8.68 1.01 10.22
C THR A 123 7.96 -0.35 10.20
N LEU A 124 8.60 -1.43 10.67
CA LEU A 124 7.96 -2.73 10.84
C LEU A 124 6.80 -2.68 11.84
N GLN A 125 7.01 -2.05 12.98
CA GLN A 125 5.97 -1.92 14.01
C GLN A 125 4.76 -1.09 13.55
N VAL A 126 4.97 -0.11 12.65
CA VAL A 126 3.89 0.74 12.13
C VAL A 126 3.18 0.13 10.92
N LEU A 127 3.93 -0.43 9.96
CA LEU A 127 3.35 -0.94 8.71
C LEU A 127 2.87 -2.39 8.83
N GLY A 128 3.42 -3.19 9.74
CA GLY A 128 2.95 -4.57 9.98
C GLY A 128 1.46 -4.63 10.30
N PRO A 129 0.96 -3.91 11.32
CA PRO A 129 -0.45 -3.91 11.68
C PRO A 129 -1.38 -3.38 10.57
N LEU A 130 -0.90 -2.45 9.74
CA LEU A 130 -1.65 -1.93 8.58
C LEU A 130 -1.99 -3.05 7.58
N LEU A 131 -1.10 -4.03 7.42
CA LEU A 131 -1.27 -5.14 6.49
C LEU A 131 -2.06 -6.32 7.08
N ASP A 132 -2.31 -6.35 8.40
CA ASP A 132 -2.86 -7.52 9.10
C ASP A 132 -4.19 -8.00 8.51
N ARG A 133 -5.17 -7.09 8.30
CA ARG A 133 -6.47 -7.46 7.71
C ARG A 133 -6.29 -8.20 6.39
N ALA A 134 -5.53 -7.61 5.48
CA ALA A 134 -5.32 -8.14 4.14
C ALA A 134 -4.44 -9.40 4.15
N ALA A 135 -3.54 -9.52 5.12
CA ALA A 135 -2.74 -10.72 5.32
C ALA A 135 -3.63 -11.88 5.81
N ARG A 136 -4.48 -11.64 6.80
CA ARG A 136 -5.41 -12.65 7.36
C ARG A 136 -6.40 -13.17 6.32
N GLU A 137 -6.90 -12.29 5.45
CA GLU A 137 -7.77 -12.66 4.33
C GLU A 137 -7.10 -13.66 3.37
N ARG A 138 -5.77 -13.66 3.29
CA ARG A 138 -4.99 -14.55 2.41
C ARG A 138 -4.49 -15.80 3.13
N SER A 139 -3.89 -15.61 4.31
CA SER A 139 -3.37 -16.70 5.13
C SER A 139 -3.23 -16.24 6.59
N PRO A 140 -4.08 -16.73 7.50
CA PRO A 140 -3.95 -16.44 8.93
C PRO A 140 -2.58 -16.82 9.50
N ALA A 141 -2.03 -17.98 9.07
CA ALA A 141 -0.74 -18.45 9.54
C ALA A 141 0.42 -17.51 9.16
N GLN A 142 0.45 -17.01 7.93
CA GLN A 142 1.47 -16.05 7.51
C GLN A 142 1.24 -14.66 8.12
N ALA A 143 -0.02 -14.28 8.35
CA ALA A 143 -0.35 -13.05 9.06
C ALA A 143 0.17 -13.06 10.50
N ASP A 144 0.08 -14.20 11.19
CA ASP A 144 0.58 -14.34 12.55
C ASP A 144 2.11 -14.19 12.62
N VAL A 145 2.85 -14.65 11.60
CA VAL A 145 4.30 -14.40 11.49
C VAL A 145 4.59 -12.90 11.41
N LEU A 146 3.85 -12.16 10.58
CA LEU A 146 4.01 -10.70 10.46
C LEU A 146 3.61 -9.97 11.75
N ALA A 147 2.51 -10.40 12.39
CA ALA A 147 2.05 -9.83 13.65
C ALA A 147 3.08 -10.03 14.78
N GLN A 148 3.68 -11.21 14.87
CA GLN A 148 4.75 -11.51 15.83
C GLN A 148 5.98 -10.63 15.56
N ALA A 149 6.41 -10.50 14.31
CA ALA A 149 7.53 -9.64 13.94
C ALA A 149 7.27 -8.16 14.30
N ALA A 150 6.05 -7.66 14.03
CA ALA A 150 5.65 -6.30 14.36
C ALA A 150 5.46 -6.05 15.86
N ALA A 151 5.15 -7.09 16.64
CA ALA A 151 5.03 -7.02 18.09
C ALA A 151 6.36 -7.20 18.84
N ALA A 152 7.45 -7.49 18.12
CA ALA A 152 8.77 -7.62 18.74
C ALA A 152 9.15 -6.34 19.51
N THR A 153 9.84 -6.50 20.64
CA THR A 153 10.26 -5.39 21.51
C THR A 153 11.66 -4.89 21.21
N ALA A 154 12.44 -5.63 20.40
CA ALA A 154 13.77 -5.25 19.96
C ALA A 154 14.06 -5.77 18.54
N PRO A 155 14.92 -5.10 17.75
CA PRO A 155 15.23 -5.52 16.39
C PRO A 155 15.80 -6.94 16.30
N GLY A 156 16.64 -7.34 17.27
CA GLY A 156 17.25 -8.67 17.31
C GLY A 156 16.28 -9.82 17.61
N ALA A 157 15.05 -9.52 18.04
CA ALA A 157 13.99 -10.52 18.26
C ALA A 157 13.17 -10.82 16.99
N VAL A 158 13.39 -10.07 15.90
CA VAL A 158 12.69 -10.28 14.63
C VAL A 158 13.36 -11.42 13.87
N ASP A 159 12.60 -12.48 13.58
CA ASP A 159 13.01 -13.45 12.57
C ASP A 159 12.85 -12.84 11.17
N GLY A 160 13.89 -12.14 10.72
CA GLY A 160 13.88 -11.46 9.42
C GLY A 160 13.65 -12.42 8.25
N ARG A 161 14.15 -13.66 8.32
CA ARG A 161 13.98 -14.65 7.24
C ARG A 161 12.53 -15.10 7.15
N ALA A 162 11.92 -15.49 8.26
CA ALA A 162 10.52 -15.89 8.29
C ALA A 162 9.59 -14.74 7.89
N THR A 163 9.88 -13.52 8.38
CA THR A 163 9.10 -12.32 8.05
C THR A 163 9.14 -12.00 6.55
N LEU A 164 10.32 -12.07 5.92
CA LEU A 164 10.44 -11.86 4.47
C LEU A 164 9.69 -12.93 3.68
N ALA A 165 9.82 -14.20 4.07
CA ALA A 165 9.11 -15.30 3.43
C ALA A 165 7.57 -15.13 3.54
N ALA A 166 7.08 -14.68 4.69
CA ALA A 166 5.67 -14.38 4.90
C ALA A 166 5.18 -13.24 4.01
N LEU A 167 5.93 -12.13 3.92
CA LEU A 167 5.61 -11.01 3.03
C LEU A 167 5.54 -11.45 1.57
N ASP A 168 6.52 -12.22 1.11
CA ASP A 168 6.61 -12.70 -0.27
C ASP A 168 5.46 -13.66 -0.61
N ALA A 169 5.04 -14.50 0.33
CA ALA A 169 3.89 -15.40 0.17
C ALA A 169 2.54 -14.67 0.18
N LEU A 170 2.37 -13.67 1.05
CA LEU A 170 1.11 -12.93 1.20
C LEU A 170 0.90 -11.89 0.09
N PHE A 171 1.98 -11.29 -0.40
CA PHE A 171 1.94 -10.20 -1.37
C PHE A 171 2.86 -10.54 -2.53
N SER A 172 2.58 -11.62 -3.24
CA SER A 172 3.31 -12.05 -4.44
C SER A 172 3.10 -11.09 -5.62
N CYS A 173 4.01 -11.11 -6.60
CA CYS A 173 3.76 -10.40 -7.87
C CYS A 173 2.42 -10.89 -8.45
N PRO A 174 1.55 -9.98 -8.94
CA PRO A 174 0.42 -10.38 -9.76
C PRO A 174 0.89 -11.02 -11.07
#